data_AF-A0A928HSS3-F1
#
_entry.id   AF-A0A928HSS3-F1
#
_cell.length_a   1.000
_cell.length_b   1.000
_cell.length_c   1.000
_cell.angle_alpha   90.00
_cell.angle_beta   90.00
_cell.angle_gamma   90.00
#
_symmetry.space_group_name_H-M   'P 1'
#
loop_
_entity.id
_entity.type
_entity.pdbx_description
1 polymer ?
#
loop_
_entity_poly.entity_id
_entity_poly.type
_entity_poly.pdbx_seq_one_letter_code
_entity_poly.pdbx_strand_id
1 'polypeptide(L)'
;MTMEREIRLLWTGGWDSTFRLLQLSQAEGVVVRPMYVRDRARGSMANELAAMRDILPRVRALAQARVLDVDLYDAGAIRAGFPDEEVSAACARLAEEFRLGYQYELFALLCRGLGVRAECCVEDSPRSHAKAVIDAQCELVPLEDAPLAGAVRYRAVAKGTCGDGALVFARLDLPMLAVSKLEARRVSEQMGWMPIMRRTWFCFGPRRGKLCGLCGPCQDAMNEGMQWRLPLSARLRYHTRFLRGRKS
;
A
#
# COMPACT_ATOMS: atom_id res chain seq x y z
N MET A 1 12.43 28.44 -13.68
CA MET A 1 11.67 27.19 -13.62
C MET A 1 12.00 26.53 -12.30
N THR A 2 11.08 26.53 -11.35
CA THR A 2 11.20 25.69 -10.14
C THR A 2 11.27 24.24 -10.61
N MET A 3 12.33 23.51 -10.23
CA MET A 3 12.44 22.09 -10.58
C MET A 3 11.30 21.34 -9.91
N GLU A 4 10.42 20.74 -10.71
CA GLU A 4 9.35 19.89 -10.18
C GLU A 4 9.97 18.66 -9.50
N ARG A 5 9.48 18.32 -8.31
CA ARG A 5 9.92 17.17 -7.57
C ARG A 5 9.11 15.93 -7.96
N GLU A 6 9.76 14.92 -8.53
CA GLU A 6 9.08 13.66 -8.85
C GLU A 6 9.01 12.72 -7.63
N ILE A 7 7.81 12.22 -7.32
CA ILE A 7 7.53 11.22 -6.29
C ILE A 7 6.91 10.00 -6.95
N ARG A 8 7.60 8.87 -6.84
CA ARG A 8 7.08 7.56 -7.25
C ARG A 8 6.25 6.98 -6.12
N LEU A 9 5.04 6.51 -6.42
CA LEU A 9 4.13 5.94 -5.42
C LEU A 9 3.71 4.53 -5.84
N LEU A 10 3.99 3.52 -5.01
CA LEU A 10 3.42 2.19 -5.20
C LEU A 10 1.91 2.25 -4.89
N TRP A 11 1.08 2.18 -5.93
CA TRP A 11 -0.36 2.45 -5.86
C TRP A 11 -1.18 1.28 -6.39
N THR A 12 -2.05 0.75 -5.55
CA THR A 12 -2.86 -0.45 -5.82
C THR A 12 -4.35 -0.16 -5.95
N GLY A 13 -4.77 1.11 -5.89
CA GLY A 13 -6.18 1.48 -5.73
C GLY A 13 -6.76 1.13 -4.36
N GLY A 14 -5.91 0.75 -3.40
CA GLY A 14 -6.26 0.49 -2.00
C GLY A 14 -6.52 1.76 -1.20
N TRP A 15 -6.95 1.59 0.06
CA TRP A 15 -7.29 2.71 0.95
C TRP A 15 -6.06 3.61 1.21
N ASP A 16 -4.99 3.04 1.75
CA ASP A 16 -3.83 3.82 2.22
C ASP A 16 -3.09 4.48 1.05
N SER A 17 -2.84 3.72 -0.03
CA SER A 17 -2.15 4.24 -1.20
C SER A 17 -2.98 5.26 -1.99
N THR A 18 -4.32 5.16 -2.00
CA THR A 18 -5.17 6.20 -2.61
C THR A 18 -5.25 7.45 -1.74
N PHE A 19 -5.31 7.31 -0.42
CA PHE A 19 -5.20 8.44 0.48
C PHE A 19 -3.88 9.19 0.26
N ARG A 20 -2.77 8.44 0.17
CA ARG A 20 -1.47 9.04 -0.09
C ARG A 20 -1.38 9.72 -1.46
N LEU A 21 -1.96 9.12 -2.49
CA LEU A 21 -2.07 9.74 -3.82
C LEU A 21 -2.85 11.06 -3.75
N LEU A 22 -3.96 11.11 -3.00
CA LEU A 22 -4.73 12.33 -2.80
C LEU A 22 -3.94 13.39 -2.02
N GLN A 23 -3.22 13.01 -0.97
CA GLN A 23 -2.31 13.93 -0.27
C GLN A 23 -1.31 14.53 -1.25
N LEU A 24 -0.53 13.70 -1.94
CA LEU A 24 0.48 14.14 -2.91
C LEU A 24 -0.12 14.99 -4.03
N SER A 25 -1.36 14.71 -4.43
CA SER A 25 -2.06 15.48 -5.46
C SER A 25 -2.27 16.95 -5.09
N GLN A 26 -2.21 17.31 -3.81
CA GLN A 26 -2.40 18.69 -3.33
C GLN A 26 -1.09 19.47 -3.19
N ALA A 27 0.07 18.87 -3.48
CA ALA A 27 1.35 19.55 -3.38
C ALA A 27 1.71 20.29 -4.68
N GLU A 28 1.91 21.60 -4.61
CA GLU A 28 2.45 22.38 -5.72
C GLU A 28 3.91 21.99 -6.03
N GLY A 29 4.29 22.05 -7.31
CA GLY A 29 5.65 21.71 -7.74
C GLY A 29 6.02 20.23 -7.59
N VAL A 30 5.04 19.34 -7.35
CA VAL A 30 5.23 17.89 -7.26
C VAL A 30 4.70 17.20 -8.52
N VAL A 31 5.42 16.17 -8.96
CA VAL A 31 4.98 15.22 -10.00
C VAL A 31 4.80 13.88 -9.34
N VAL A 32 3.58 13.35 -9.39
CA VAL A 32 3.30 12.02 -8.84
C VAL A 32 3.32 11.01 -9.97
N ARG A 33 4.17 9.98 -9.84
CA ARG A 33 4.29 8.86 -10.77
C ARG A 33 3.83 7.57 -10.08
N PRO A 34 2.56 7.17 -10.24
CA PRO A 34 2.08 5.93 -9.67
C PRO A 34 2.74 4.72 -10.35
N MET A 35 3.05 3.69 -9.55
CA MET A 35 3.63 2.43 -10.00
C MET A 35 2.77 1.27 -9.49
N TYR A 36 2.53 0.28 -10.33
CA TYR A 36 1.79 -0.94 -9.94
C TYR A 36 2.47 -2.20 -10.49
N VAL A 37 2.60 -3.18 -9.60
CA VAL A 37 3.13 -4.50 -9.97
C VAL A 37 1.98 -5.46 -10.26
N ARG A 38 1.85 -5.84 -11.53
CA ARG A 38 0.88 -6.83 -12.01
C ARG A 38 1.36 -8.22 -11.66
N ASP A 39 0.53 -8.93 -10.90
CA ASP A 39 0.70 -10.34 -10.66
C ASP A 39 -0.58 -11.09 -11.08
N ARG A 40 -0.47 -11.83 -12.17
CA ARG A 40 -1.59 -12.61 -12.74
C ARG A 40 -2.06 -13.74 -11.82
N ALA A 41 -1.23 -14.17 -10.86
CA ALA A 41 -1.63 -15.16 -9.85
C ALA A 41 -2.55 -14.56 -8.77
N ARG A 42 -2.59 -13.22 -8.62
CA ARG A 42 -3.46 -12.57 -7.63
C ARG A 42 -4.87 -12.40 -8.17
N GLY A 43 -5.81 -13.14 -7.58
CA GLY A 43 -7.25 -13.05 -7.90
C GLY A 43 -7.88 -11.66 -7.74
N SER A 44 -7.25 -10.74 -6.99
CA SER A 44 -7.71 -9.36 -6.84
C SER A 44 -7.23 -8.39 -7.92
N MET A 45 -6.23 -8.73 -8.74
CA MET A 45 -5.57 -7.81 -9.67
C MET A 45 -6.56 -7.07 -10.58
N ALA A 46 -7.51 -7.78 -11.18
CA ALA A 46 -8.49 -7.16 -12.08
C ALA A 46 -9.35 -6.08 -11.38
N ASN A 47 -9.69 -6.29 -10.10
CA ASN A 47 -10.49 -5.34 -9.32
C ASN A 47 -9.64 -4.16 -8.84
N GLU A 48 -8.38 -4.40 -8.47
CA GLU A 48 -7.40 -3.35 -8.15
C GLU A 48 -7.23 -2.41 -9.37
N LEU A 49 -6.98 -2.98 -10.55
CA LEU A 49 -6.89 -2.22 -11.81
C LEU A 49 -8.18 -1.48 -12.16
N ALA A 50 -9.35 -2.08 -11.93
CA ALA A 50 -10.63 -1.41 -12.14
C ALA A 50 -10.82 -0.22 -11.20
N ALA A 51 -10.46 -0.36 -9.92
CA ALA A 51 -10.50 0.73 -8.95
C ALA A 51 -9.53 1.85 -9.36
N MET A 52 -8.30 1.52 -9.76
CA MET A 52 -7.34 2.51 -10.22
C MET A 52 -7.84 3.29 -11.45
N ARG A 53 -8.47 2.62 -12.42
CA ARG A 53 -9.06 3.25 -13.60
C ARG A 53 -10.18 4.24 -13.26
N ASP A 54 -11.02 3.96 -12.25
CA ASP A 54 -12.07 4.89 -11.81
C ASP A 54 -11.53 6.02 -10.92
N ILE A 55 -10.50 5.75 -10.11
CA ILE A 55 -9.94 6.72 -9.16
C ILE A 55 -9.04 7.76 -9.84
N LEU A 56 -8.12 7.34 -10.71
CA LEU A 56 -7.09 8.21 -11.27
C LEU A 56 -7.63 9.49 -11.95
N PRO A 57 -8.61 9.44 -12.86
CA PRO A 57 -9.15 10.65 -13.49
C PRO A 57 -9.80 11.61 -12.49
N ARG A 58 -10.34 11.10 -11.37
CA ARG A 58 -10.99 11.90 -10.34
C ARG A 58 -9.99 12.59 -9.44
N VAL A 59 -8.87 11.94 -9.14
CA VAL A 59 -7.74 12.57 -8.45
C VAL A 59 -7.20 13.70 -9.33
N ARG A 60 -6.97 13.44 -10.62
CA ARG A 60 -6.48 14.46 -11.57
C ARG A 60 -7.37 15.69 -11.64
N ALA A 61 -8.69 15.51 -11.60
CA ALA A 61 -9.65 16.61 -11.69
C ALA A 61 -9.57 17.62 -10.52
N LEU A 62 -8.94 17.25 -9.40
CA LEU A 62 -8.78 18.12 -8.22
C LEU A 62 -7.31 18.30 -7.81
N ALA A 63 -6.37 17.83 -8.63
CA ALA A 63 -4.95 17.84 -8.31
C ALA A 63 -4.32 19.23 -8.59
N GLN A 64 -3.51 19.70 -7.66
CA GLN A 64 -2.57 20.80 -7.84
C GLN A 64 -1.23 20.28 -8.38
N ALA A 65 -0.87 19.05 -8.01
CA ALA A 65 0.30 18.34 -8.53
C ALA A 65 0.06 17.77 -9.93
N ARG A 66 1.14 17.54 -10.68
CA ARG A 66 1.07 16.81 -11.95
C ARG A 66 1.02 15.30 -11.68
N VAL A 67 -0.16 14.68 -11.84
CA VAL A 67 -0.35 13.23 -11.60
C VAL A 67 -0.29 12.44 -12.92
N LEU A 68 0.80 11.67 -13.10
CA LEU A 68 1.07 10.88 -14.31
C LEU A 68 0.24 9.60 -14.40
N ASP A 69 0.30 8.94 -15.55
CA ASP A 69 -0.31 7.62 -15.73
C ASP A 69 0.42 6.58 -14.86
N VAL A 70 -0.26 5.46 -14.61
CA VAL A 70 0.32 4.39 -13.81
C VAL A 70 1.32 3.60 -14.64
N ASP A 71 2.57 3.55 -14.18
CA ASP A 71 3.58 2.66 -14.72
C ASP A 71 3.27 1.22 -14.26
N LEU A 72 3.01 0.33 -15.23
CA LEU A 72 2.66 -1.07 -14.99
C LEU A 72 3.86 -1.99 -15.20
N TYR A 73 4.21 -2.75 -14.17
CA TYR A 73 5.32 -3.71 -14.21
C TYR A 73 4.81 -5.13 -13.99
N ASP A 74 5.22 -6.11 -14.80
CA ASP A 74 4.85 -7.50 -14.56
C ASP A 74 5.80 -8.17 -13.56
N ALA A 75 5.24 -8.87 -12.56
CA ALA A 75 6.02 -9.56 -11.52
C ALA A 75 7.07 -10.54 -12.09
N GLY A 76 6.72 -11.29 -13.15
CA GLY A 76 7.65 -12.19 -13.82
C GLY A 76 8.79 -11.45 -14.54
N ALA A 77 8.48 -10.30 -15.17
CA ALA A 77 9.49 -9.47 -15.84
C ALA A 77 10.43 -8.80 -14.83
N ILE A 78 9.93 -8.38 -13.66
CA ILE A 78 10.77 -7.86 -12.57
C ILE A 78 11.78 -8.92 -12.13
N ARG A 79 11.32 -10.15 -11.84
CA ARG A 79 12.21 -11.23 -11.37
C ARG A 79 13.27 -11.61 -12.41
N ALA A 80 12.90 -11.64 -13.68
CA ALA A 80 13.83 -11.98 -14.76
C ALA A 80 14.79 -10.83 -15.10
N GLY A 81 14.33 -9.58 -15.05
CA GLY A 81 15.10 -8.41 -15.47
C GLY A 81 15.95 -7.79 -14.35
N PHE A 82 15.58 -7.99 -13.10
CA PHE A 82 16.27 -7.43 -11.93
C PHE A 82 16.57 -8.50 -10.87
N PRO A 83 17.32 -9.56 -11.21
CA PRO A 83 17.69 -10.57 -10.22
C PRO A 83 18.63 -9.99 -9.16
N ASP A 84 18.38 -10.30 -7.89
CA ASP A 84 19.21 -9.91 -6.76
C ASP A 84 19.10 -10.98 -5.67
N GLU A 85 20.10 -11.86 -5.60
CA GLU A 85 20.09 -13.03 -4.70
C GLU A 85 20.11 -12.61 -3.22
N GLU A 86 20.76 -11.48 -2.90
CA GLU A 86 20.83 -10.96 -1.55
C GLU A 86 19.43 -10.56 -1.06
N VAL A 87 18.70 -9.81 -1.89
CA VAL A 87 17.32 -9.40 -1.60
C VAL A 87 16.38 -10.60 -1.54
N SER A 88 16.46 -11.53 -2.49
CA SER A 88 15.60 -12.71 -2.50
C SER A 88 15.85 -13.61 -1.27
N ALA A 89 17.10 -13.81 -0.86
CA ALA A 89 17.43 -14.58 0.34
C ALA A 89 16.95 -13.88 1.62
N ALA A 90 17.09 -12.56 1.72
CA ALA A 90 16.55 -11.78 2.83
C ALA A 90 15.02 -11.87 2.91
N CYS A 91 14.33 -11.72 1.77
CA CYS A 91 12.88 -11.90 1.71
C CYS A 91 12.44 -13.32 2.12
N ALA A 92 13.19 -14.35 1.74
CA ALA A 92 12.88 -15.73 2.12
C ALA A 92 12.95 -15.92 3.64
N ARG A 93 14.01 -15.43 4.30
CA ARG A 93 14.15 -15.47 5.77
C ARG A 93 13.03 -14.69 6.46
N LEU A 94 12.73 -13.48 5.99
CA LEU A 94 11.64 -12.66 6.55
C LEU A 94 10.25 -13.26 6.31
N ALA A 95 10.04 -13.98 5.21
CA ALA A 95 8.79 -14.69 4.96
C ALA A 95 8.62 -15.88 5.92
N GLU A 96 9.69 -16.59 6.24
CA GLU A 96 9.68 -17.69 7.21
C GLU A 96 9.44 -17.16 8.64
N GLU A 97 10.18 -16.13 9.05
CA GLU A 97 10.14 -15.62 10.43
C GLU A 97 8.90 -14.76 10.71
N PHE A 98 8.56 -13.83 9.80
CA PHE A 98 7.52 -12.82 10.03
C PHE A 98 6.27 -13.01 9.17
N ARG A 99 6.27 -13.97 8.23
CA ARG A 99 5.24 -14.11 7.18
C ARG A 99 5.16 -12.86 6.29
N LEU A 100 6.29 -12.22 6.03
CA LEU A 100 6.37 -11.10 5.11
C LEU A 100 5.84 -11.49 3.72
N GLY A 101 4.96 -10.67 3.16
CA GLY A 101 4.38 -10.93 1.85
C GLY A 101 5.40 -10.75 0.72
N TYR A 102 5.39 -11.66 -0.26
CA TYR A 102 6.31 -11.64 -1.41
C TYR A 102 6.27 -10.34 -2.25
N GLN A 103 5.21 -9.52 -2.12
CA GLN A 103 5.14 -8.22 -2.80
C GLN A 103 6.34 -7.32 -2.45
N TYR A 104 6.89 -7.44 -1.25
CA TYR A 104 8.03 -6.62 -0.82
C TYR A 104 9.34 -7.04 -1.51
N GLU A 105 9.49 -8.32 -1.88
CA GLU A 105 10.56 -8.77 -2.78
C GLU A 105 10.45 -8.03 -4.12
N LEU A 106 9.27 -8.08 -4.74
CA LEU A 106 9.04 -7.42 -6.04
C LEU A 106 9.30 -5.92 -5.99
N PHE A 107 8.90 -5.24 -4.90
CA PHE A 107 9.17 -3.82 -4.72
C PHE A 107 10.66 -3.53 -4.56
N ALA A 108 11.38 -4.34 -3.77
CA ALA A 108 12.81 -4.19 -3.56
C ALA A 108 13.59 -4.41 -4.87
N LEU A 109 13.31 -5.51 -5.59
CA LEU A 109 13.92 -5.81 -6.89
C LEU A 109 13.65 -4.71 -7.91
N LEU A 110 12.40 -4.28 -8.04
CA LEU A 110 12.02 -3.22 -8.98
C LEU A 110 12.72 -1.89 -8.69
N CYS A 111 12.72 -1.45 -7.42
CA CYS A 111 13.33 -0.17 -7.05
C CYS A 111 14.85 -0.21 -7.20
N ARG A 112 15.50 -1.34 -6.86
CA ARG A 112 16.95 -1.51 -7.06
C ARG A 112 17.31 -1.54 -8.54
N GLY A 113 16.60 -2.35 -9.32
CA GLY A 113 16.83 -2.52 -10.75
C GLY A 113 16.67 -1.25 -11.56
N LEU A 114 15.68 -0.41 -11.22
CA LEU A 114 15.49 0.90 -11.84
C LEU A 114 16.40 2.00 -11.28
N GLY A 115 17.11 1.74 -10.18
CA GLY A 115 17.91 2.76 -9.48
C GLY A 115 17.08 3.84 -8.79
N VAL A 116 15.79 3.60 -8.52
CA VAL A 116 14.85 4.60 -7.99
C VAL A 116 14.49 4.35 -6.52
N ARG A 117 13.79 5.30 -5.90
CA ARG A 117 13.05 5.13 -4.65
C ARG A 117 11.56 5.29 -4.91
N ALA A 118 10.73 4.67 -4.08
CA ALA A 118 9.27 4.82 -4.17
C ALA A 118 8.63 4.90 -2.78
N GLU A 119 7.53 5.62 -2.68
CA GLU A 119 6.69 5.61 -1.48
C GLU A 119 5.89 4.30 -1.44
N CYS A 120 5.94 3.61 -0.29
CA CYS A 120 5.19 2.39 -0.02
C CYS A 120 4.34 2.57 1.24
N CYS A 121 3.02 2.41 1.10
CA CYS A 121 2.11 2.53 2.22
C CYS A 121 2.09 1.22 3.03
N VAL A 122 2.84 1.20 4.12
CA VAL A 122 2.76 0.14 5.14
C VAL A 122 1.81 0.60 6.23
N GLU A 123 0.82 -0.23 6.54
CA GLU A 123 -0.12 0.02 7.62
C GLU A 123 0.56 -0.19 8.99
N ASP A 124 0.38 0.77 9.90
CA ASP A 124 0.68 0.62 11.32
C ASP A 124 -0.45 -0.14 12.02
N SER A 125 -0.32 -1.47 12.04
CA SER A 125 -1.27 -2.38 12.66
C SER A 125 -0.52 -3.58 13.23
N PRO A 126 -0.92 -4.12 14.40
CA PRO A 126 -0.34 -5.33 14.96
C PRO A 126 -0.45 -6.56 14.04
N ARG A 127 -1.32 -6.50 13.02
CA ARG A 127 -1.52 -7.58 12.04
C ARG A 127 -0.69 -7.39 10.76
N SER A 128 0.01 -6.27 10.64
CA SER A 128 0.86 -5.97 9.49
C SER A 128 2.20 -6.70 9.63
N HIS A 129 2.39 -7.75 8.84
CA HIS A 129 3.66 -8.50 8.81
C HIS A 129 4.86 -7.61 8.43
N ALA A 130 4.66 -6.63 7.55
CA ALA A 130 5.71 -5.67 7.21
C ALA A 130 6.06 -4.75 8.37
N LYS A 131 5.05 -4.29 9.12
CA LYS A 131 5.28 -3.50 10.33
C LYS A 131 6.01 -4.31 11.39
N ALA A 132 5.68 -5.59 11.57
CA ALA A 132 6.40 -6.47 12.47
C ALA A 132 7.90 -6.59 12.13
N VAL A 133 8.25 -6.73 10.84
CA VAL A 133 9.66 -6.71 10.40
C VAL A 133 10.33 -5.38 10.72
N ILE A 134 9.67 -4.26 10.40
CA ILE A 134 10.20 -2.92 10.67
C ILE A 134 10.46 -2.73 12.17
N ASP A 135 9.49 -3.09 13.01
CA ASP A 135 9.61 -2.95 14.47
C ASP A 135 10.69 -3.85 15.05
N ALA A 136 10.89 -5.05 14.50
CA ALA A 136 11.91 -5.98 14.96
C ALA A 136 13.33 -5.58 14.51
N GLN A 137 13.50 -5.23 13.23
CA GLN A 137 14.82 -5.15 12.60
C GLN A 137 15.25 -3.75 12.15
N CYS A 138 14.37 -2.75 12.22
CA CYS A 138 14.65 -1.41 11.68
C CYS A 138 14.44 -0.29 12.68
N GLU A 139 15.25 0.76 12.58
CA GLU A 139 14.97 2.08 13.13
C GLU A 139 14.32 2.94 12.05
N LEU A 140 13.37 3.80 12.45
CA LEU A 140 12.67 4.68 11.53
C LEU A 140 13.27 6.08 11.58
N VAL A 141 13.90 6.49 10.49
CA VAL A 141 14.46 7.84 10.34
C VAL A 141 13.44 8.72 9.63
N PRO A 142 12.97 9.81 10.26
CA PRO A 142 12.06 10.75 9.61
C PRO A 142 12.77 11.50 8.48
N LEU A 143 12.02 11.82 7.42
CA LEU A 143 12.49 12.65 6.32
C LEU A 143 11.99 14.08 6.47
N GLU A 144 12.92 15.04 6.46
CA GLU A 144 12.65 16.47 6.63
C GLU A 144 12.02 17.11 5.37
N ASP A 145 12.06 16.40 4.25
CA ASP A 145 11.59 16.88 2.94
C ASP A 145 10.14 16.47 2.67
N ALA A 146 9.23 16.67 3.62
CA ALA A 146 7.82 16.34 3.45
C ALA A 146 7.20 17.15 2.28
N PRO A 147 6.55 16.51 1.28
CA PRO A 147 5.91 17.23 0.17
C PRO A 147 4.66 18.02 0.60
N LEU A 148 4.13 17.75 1.80
CA LEU A 148 3.03 18.51 2.42
C LEU A 148 3.34 18.79 3.89
N ALA A 149 2.91 19.95 4.35
CA ALA A 149 2.96 20.32 5.77
C ALA A 149 2.25 19.25 6.62
N GLY A 150 2.94 18.74 7.64
CA GLY A 150 2.43 17.73 8.57
C GLY A 150 2.47 16.28 8.07
N ALA A 151 2.92 16.00 6.83
CA ALA A 151 3.04 14.64 6.31
C ALA A 151 4.45 14.08 6.50
N VAL A 152 4.70 13.36 7.60
CA VAL A 152 6.01 12.74 7.86
C VAL A 152 6.17 11.47 7.02
N ARG A 153 7.37 11.27 6.48
CA ARG A 153 7.78 10.05 5.79
C ARG A 153 8.95 9.45 6.53
N TYR A 154 9.04 8.12 6.54
CA TYR A 154 10.12 7.43 7.24
C TYR A 154 10.94 6.57 6.29
N ARG A 155 12.23 6.42 6.60
CA ARG A 155 13.07 5.35 6.05
C ARG A 155 13.35 4.33 7.13
N ALA A 156 13.31 3.06 6.74
CA ALA A 156 13.79 1.97 7.57
C ALA A 156 15.32 1.84 7.40
N VAL A 157 16.06 1.98 8.49
CA VAL A 157 17.51 1.71 8.57
C VAL A 157 17.75 0.56 9.52
N ALA A 158 18.87 -0.15 9.40
CA ALA A 158 19.13 -1.34 10.23
C ALA A 158 19.21 -0.99 11.73
N LYS A 159 18.59 -1.81 12.58
CA LYS A 159 18.91 -1.86 14.01
C LYS A 159 20.22 -2.62 14.18
N GLY A 160 21.29 -1.92 14.54
CA GLY A 160 22.62 -2.53 14.68
C GLY A 160 23.26 -2.87 13.32
N THR A 161 24.05 -3.95 13.26
CA THR A 161 25.00 -4.20 12.18
C THR A 161 24.45 -5.00 10.99
N CYS A 162 23.25 -5.58 11.07
CA CYS A 162 22.64 -6.31 9.95
C CYS A 162 21.12 -6.47 10.16
N GLY A 163 20.32 -6.10 9.15
CA GLY A 163 18.88 -6.35 9.18
C GLY A 163 18.34 -6.58 7.77
N ASP A 164 17.87 -7.79 7.49
CA ASP A 164 17.18 -8.14 6.24
C ASP A 164 16.04 -7.16 5.94
N GLY A 165 15.33 -6.70 6.98
CA GLY A 165 14.32 -5.66 6.88
C GLY A 165 14.88 -4.37 6.26
N ALA A 166 16.04 -3.90 6.70
CA ALA A 166 16.65 -2.69 6.17
C ALA A 166 17.07 -2.87 4.70
N LEU A 167 17.53 -4.06 4.30
CA LEU A 167 17.85 -4.37 2.91
C LEU A 167 16.58 -4.33 2.02
N VAL A 168 15.51 -5.02 2.44
CA VAL A 168 14.25 -5.11 1.69
C VAL A 168 13.53 -3.77 1.60
N PHE A 169 13.55 -2.98 2.67
CA PHE A 169 12.90 -1.67 2.71
C PHE A 169 13.82 -0.51 2.30
N ALA A 170 15.09 -0.77 1.93
CA ALA A 170 16.12 0.24 1.72
C ALA A 170 15.71 1.39 0.78
N ARG A 171 14.96 1.06 -0.28
CA ARG A 171 14.52 1.99 -1.34
C ARG A 171 13.06 2.42 -1.22
N LEU A 172 12.41 2.08 -0.11
CA LEU A 172 11.05 2.50 0.19
C LEU A 172 11.06 3.67 1.16
N ASP A 173 10.24 4.68 0.87
CA ASP A 173 9.89 5.72 1.83
C ASP A 173 8.47 5.41 2.35
N LEU A 174 8.25 5.47 3.67
CA LEU A 174 7.07 4.91 4.34
C LEU A 174 6.18 6.03 4.91
N PRO A 175 5.28 6.63 4.12
CA PRO A 175 4.50 7.81 4.52
C PRO A 175 3.31 7.51 5.44
N MET A 176 2.86 6.25 5.51
CA MET A 176 1.61 5.88 6.20
C MET A 176 1.81 5.28 7.59
N LEU A 177 3.06 5.15 8.07
CA LEU A 177 3.34 4.57 9.38
C LEU A 177 2.83 5.42 10.56
N ALA A 178 2.65 6.73 10.38
CA ALA A 178 2.10 7.62 11.41
C ALA A 178 0.62 7.97 11.19
N VAL A 179 -0.04 7.34 10.21
CA VAL A 179 -1.42 7.70 9.80
C VAL A 179 -2.34 6.49 9.94
N SER A 180 -3.25 6.55 10.90
CA SER A 180 -4.27 5.51 11.06
C SER A 180 -5.35 5.58 9.97
N LYS A 181 -6.05 4.45 9.73
CA LYS A 181 -7.19 4.40 8.79
C LYS A 181 -8.33 5.36 9.16
N LEU A 182 -8.58 5.54 10.47
CA LEU A 182 -9.59 6.47 10.97
C LEU A 182 -9.17 7.92 10.77
N GLU A 183 -7.89 8.22 10.95
CA GLU A 183 -7.36 9.55 10.66
C GLU A 183 -7.42 9.86 9.16
N ALA A 184 -7.00 8.92 8.31
CA ALA A 184 -7.15 9.04 6.86
C ALA A 184 -8.61 9.26 6.45
N ARG A 185 -9.56 8.60 7.13
CA ARG A 185 -11.00 8.83 6.92
C ARG A 185 -11.42 10.24 7.34
N ARG A 186 -11.04 10.69 8.53
CA ARG A 186 -11.36 12.03 9.05
C ARG A 186 -10.87 13.11 8.09
N VAL A 187 -9.61 13.03 7.65
CA VAL A 187 -9.04 13.96 6.66
C VAL A 187 -9.78 13.86 5.33
N SER A 188 -10.11 12.66 4.87
CA SER A 188 -10.87 12.48 3.61
C SER A 188 -12.28 13.06 3.68
N GLU A 189 -12.94 13.04 4.84
CA GLU A 189 -14.23 13.70 5.07
C GLU A 189 -14.07 15.23 5.02
N GLN A 190 -13.05 15.77 5.71
CA GLN A 190 -12.77 17.22 5.75
C GLN A 190 -12.40 17.80 4.38
N MET A 191 -11.60 17.07 3.60
CA MET A 191 -11.13 17.50 2.29
C MET A 191 -12.11 17.17 1.15
N GLY A 192 -13.26 16.56 1.45
CA GLY A 192 -14.24 16.17 0.43
C GLY A 192 -13.78 15.01 -0.47
N TRP A 193 -12.78 14.22 -0.06
CA TRP A 193 -12.23 13.10 -0.83
C TRP A 193 -13.01 11.80 -0.71
N MET A 194 -13.97 11.72 0.22
CA MET A 194 -14.77 10.51 0.44
C MET A 194 -15.45 9.93 -0.82
N PRO A 195 -15.95 10.72 -1.79
CA PRO A 195 -16.44 10.17 -3.05
C PRO A 195 -15.39 9.34 -3.79
N ILE A 196 -14.11 9.75 -3.77
CA ILE A 196 -12.99 8.99 -4.36
C ILE A 196 -12.64 7.79 -3.48
N MET A 197 -12.47 8.01 -2.17
CA MET A 197 -12.06 6.96 -1.23
C MET A 197 -13.04 5.78 -1.16
N ARG A 198 -14.34 6.01 -1.41
CA ARG A 198 -15.37 4.96 -1.49
C ARG A 198 -15.18 3.99 -2.67
N ARG A 199 -14.37 4.35 -3.68
CA ARG A 199 -14.10 3.54 -4.88
C ARG A 199 -12.92 2.57 -4.71
N THR A 200 -12.20 2.68 -3.59
CA THR A 200 -11.02 1.87 -3.32
C THR A 200 -11.34 0.38 -3.20
N TRP A 201 -10.40 -0.47 -3.60
CA TRP A 201 -10.53 -1.92 -3.55
C TRP A 201 -9.51 -2.57 -2.61
N PHE A 202 -9.90 -3.65 -1.94
CA PHE A 202 -9.03 -4.36 -0.99
C PHE A 202 -9.34 -5.86 -0.82
N CYS A 203 -10.41 -6.36 -1.43
CA CYS A 203 -10.82 -7.76 -1.24
C CYS A 203 -9.99 -8.71 -2.12
N PHE A 204 -9.42 -9.76 -1.51
CA PHE A 204 -8.64 -10.77 -2.23
C PHE A 204 -9.48 -11.77 -3.02
N GLY A 205 -10.70 -12.06 -2.56
CA GLY A 205 -11.56 -13.08 -3.15
C GLY A 205 -13.01 -12.61 -3.22
N PRO A 206 -13.36 -11.67 -4.12
CA PRO A 206 -14.71 -11.14 -4.21
C PRO A 206 -15.76 -12.21 -4.46
N ARG A 207 -16.99 -11.95 -4.01
CA ARG A 207 -18.15 -12.80 -4.26
C ARG A 207 -19.16 -12.02 -5.08
N ARG A 208 -19.45 -12.48 -6.31
CA ARG A 208 -20.35 -11.80 -7.27
C ARG A 208 -19.97 -10.33 -7.48
N GLY A 209 -18.68 -10.06 -7.69
CA GLY A 209 -18.15 -8.71 -7.89
C GLY A 209 -18.15 -7.79 -6.65
N LYS A 210 -18.52 -8.31 -5.47
CA LYS A 210 -18.60 -7.53 -4.22
C LYS A 210 -17.60 -8.04 -3.18
N LEU A 211 -17.22 -7.16 -2.25
CA LEU A 211 -16.36 -7.48 -1.11
C LEU A 211 -16.90 -8.70 -0.36
N CYS A 212 -16.03 -9.66 -0.04
CA CYS A 212 -16.47 -10.97 0.40
C CYS A 212 -16.81 -11.04 1.89
N GLY A 213 -16.24 -10.18 2.74
CA GLY A 213 -16.46 -10.21 4.20
C GLY A 213 -15.68 -11.30 4.96
N LEU A 214 -14.82 -12.07 4.27
CA LEU A 214 -14.17 -13.25 4.83
C LEU A 214 -12.65 -13.29 4.68
N CYS A 215 -12.07 -12.70 3.62
CA CYS A 215 -10.61 -12.64 3.47
C CYS A 215 -9.99 -11.68 4.49
N GLY A 216 -8.68 -11.81 4.76
CA GLY A 216 -7.91 -10.97 5.71
C GLY A 216 -8.30 -9.49 5.65
N PRO A 217 -8.13 -8.80 4.49
CA PRO A 217 -8.49 -7.38 4.37
C PRO A 217 -9.96 -7.04 4.68
N CYS A 218 -10.90 -7.95 4.40
CA CYS A 218 -12.30 -7.76 4.77
C CYS A 218 -12.53 -7.89 6.27
N GLN A 219 -11.84 -8.83 6.94
CA GLN A 219 -11.86 -8.92 8.38
C GLN A 219 -11.22 -7.69 9.01
N ASP A 220 -10.13 -7.20 8.40
CA ASP A 220 -9.43 -6.02 8.90
C ASP A 220 -10.34 -4.80 8.91
N ALA A 221 -11.01 -4.55 7.79
CA ALA A 221 -11.99 -3.48 7.71
C ALA A 221 -13.16 -3.64 8.70
N MET A 222 -13.59 -4.86 9.04
CA MET A 222 -14.62 -5.07 10.07
C MET A 222 -14.11 -4.74 11.48
N ASN A 223 -12.84 -5.02 11.77
CA ASN A 223 -12.24 -4.85 13.09
C ASN A 223 -11.72 -3.42 13.35
N GLU A 224 -11.40 -2.67 12.29
CA GLU A 224 -10.75 -1.35 12.39
C GLU A 224 -11.72 -0.18 12.16
N GLY A 225 -13.02 -0.36 12.43
CA GLY A 225 -14.02 0.71 12.28
C GLY A 225 -14.34 1.08 10.83
N MET A 226 -13.98 0.22 9.87
CA MET A 226 -14.14 0.43 8.42
C MET A 226 -15.24 -0.47 7.82
N GLN A 227 -16.12 -1.02 8.65
CA GLN A 227 -17.20 -1.94 8.25
C GLN A 227 -18.21 -1.31 7.29
N TRP A 228 -18.30 0.01 7.26
CA TRP A 228 -19.17 0.76 6.35
C TRP A 228 -18.79 0.56 4.87
N ARG A 229 -17.55 0.14 4.59
CA ARG A 229 -17.09 -0.19 3.24
C ARG A 229 -17.68 -1.50 2.73
N LEU A 230 -18.11 -2.38 3.63
CA LEU A 230 -18.62 -3.70 3.29
C LEU A 230 -20.14 -3.67 3.09
N PRO A 231 -20.67 -4.31 2.02
CA PRO A 231 -22.11 -4.45 1.88
C PRO A 231 -22.68 -5.29 3.04
N LEU A 232 -23.97 -5.10 3.35
CA LEU A 232 -24.65 -5.84 4.43
C LEU A 232 -24.43 -7.35 4.33
N SER A 233 -24.50 -7.93 3.13
CA SER A 233 -24.25 -9.37 2.94
C SER A 233 -22.85 -9.82 3.37
N ALA A 234 -21.82 -8.97 3.21
CA ALA A 234 -20.46 -9.27 3.64
C ALA A 234 -20.30 -9.16 5.16
N ARG A 235 -20.94 -8.15 5.77
CA ARG A 235 -21.00 -7.99 7.22
C ARG A 235 -21.69 -9.18 7.88
N LEU A 236 -22.81 -9.66 7.32
CA LEU A 236 -23.50 -10.87 7.79
C LEU A 236 -22.62 -12.12 7.68
N ARG A 237 -21.89 -12.30 6.57
CA ARG A 237 -20.93 -13.41 6.43
C ARG A 237 -19.82 -13.36 7.47
N TYR A 238 -19.32 -12.16 7.78
CA TYR A 238 -18.32 -11.96 8.83
C TYR A 238 -18.83 -12.43 10.20
N HIS A 239 -20.03 -12.01 10.61
CA HIS A 239 -20.58 -12.38 11.92
C HIS A 239 -21.00 -13.86 12.00
N THR A 240 -21.50 -14.43 10.90
CA THR A 240 -21.97 -15.83 10.86
C THR A 240 -20.84 -16.86 10.66
N ARG A 241 -19.59 -16.43 10.42
CA ARG A 241 -18.44 -17.34 10.25
C ARG A 241 -18.19 -18.20 11.47
N PHE A 242 -18.44 -17.66 12.67
CA PHE A 242 -18.27 -18.36 13.94
C PHE A 242 -19.40 -19.37 14.21
N LEU A 243 -20.57 -19.19 13.61
CA LEU A 243 -21.70 -20.13 13.71
C LEU A 243 -21.48 -21.38 12.86
N ARG A 244 -20.65 -21.30 11.81
CA ARG A 244 -20.29 -22.45 10.96
C ARG A 244 -19.12 -23.27 11.51
N GLY A 245 -18.39 -22.76 12.49
CA GLY A 245 -17.32 -23.47 13.20
C GLY A 245 -17.79 -24.26 14.43
N ARG A 246 -19.06 -24.14 14.82
CA ARG A 246 -19.73 -25.03 15.79
C ARG A 246 -20.60 -26.04 15.03
N LYS A 247 -19.95 -27.00 14.37
CA LYS A 247 -20.58 -28.30 14.07
C LYS A 247 -19.64 -29.35 14.62
N SER A 248 -20.15 -30.05 15.65
CA SER A 248 -19.69 -31.27 16.32
C SER A 248 -18.23 -31.68 16.14
#